data_AF-A0A9E5QP85-F1
#
_entry.id   AF-A0A9E5QP85-F1
#
_cell.length_a   1.000
_cell.length_b   1.000
_cell.length_c   1.000
_cell.angle_alpha   90.00
_cell.angle_beta   90.00
_cell.angle_gamma   90.00
#
_symmetry.space_group_name_H-M   'P 1'
#
loop_
_entity.id
_entity.type
_entity.pdbx_description
1 polymer ?
#
loop_
_entity_poly.entity_id
_entity_poly.type
_entity_poly.pdbx_seq_one_letter_code
_entity_poly.pdbx_strand_id
1 'polypeptide(L)'
;MEDIIIEKTSKTPAVHFNFEENRLEIAGVSIPEDADNFYYPLLEWVDGYLDQKKNQATTVILKLIYFNTATSDYLVTMLKNLKKLQEGYQEEDLSKEEMPIAPSENGFHDLDRPAEINPELSAVIAQQTPMPEDTKAPNQDENAEEEGRIVLPTHPLRVEWHYEEEDEDMRETGTHFESIIDLPFVFKAVEEID
;
A
#
# COMPACT_ATOMS: atom_id res chain seq x y z
N MET A 1 24.05 0.65 9.60
CA MET A 1 23.33 1.53 10.54
C MET A 1 23.09 0.78 11.83
N GLU A 2 22.79 1.48 12.92
CA GLU A 2 22.34 0.82 14.16
C GLU A 2 20.83 0.57 14.10
N ASP A 3 20.39 -0.50 14.73
CA ASP A 3 18.97 -0.85 14.84
C ASP A 3 18.24 0.16 15.74
N ILE A 4 16.98 0.44 15.43
CA ILE A 4 16.12 1.25 16.31
C ILE A 4 15.21 0.34 17.10
N ILE A 5 15.25 0.48 18.42
CA ILE A 5 14.34 -0.20 19.34
C ILE A 5 13.74 0.85 20.27
N ILE A 6 12.43 1.07 20.13
CA ILE A 6 11.62 1.95 20.97
C ILE A 6 10.56 1.10 21.64
N GLU A 7 10.49 1.16 22.96
CA GLU A 7 9.46 0.45 23.74
C GLU A 7 8.10 1.14 23.58
N LYS A 8 7.01 0.36 23.49
CA LYS A 8 5.66 0.91 23.51
C LYS A 8 5.38 1.61 24.83
N THR A 9 4.61 2.70 24.76
CA THR A 9 4.04 3.36 25.94
C THR A 9 2.52 3.40 25.81
N SER A 10 1.84 4.04 26.77
CA SER A 10 0.39 4.24 26.68
C SER A 10 -0.05 5.12 25.51
N LYS A 11 0.87 5.85 24.86
CA LYS A 11 0.56 6.79 23.78
C LYS A 11 1.48 6.65 22.55
N THR A 12 2.59 5.93 22.66
CA THR A 12 3.56 5.76 21.56
C THR A 12 3.70 4.28 21.20
N PRO A 13 3.83 3.96 19.90
CA PRO A 13 3.97 2.58 19.48
C PRO A 13 5.38 2.07 19.84
N ALA A 14 5.50 0.74 19.96
CA ALA A 14 6.78 0.07 19.90
C ALA A 14 7.30 0.16 18.47
N VAL A 15 8.60 0.40 18.32
CA VAL A 15 9.26 0.47 17.02
C VAL A 15 10.51 -0.39 17.04
N HIS A 16 10.59 -1.32 16.10
CA HIS A 16 11.69 -2.26 15.97
C HIS A 16 12.16 -2.27 14.52
N PHE A 17 13.18 -1.48 14.21
CA PHE A 17 13.80 -1.43 12.88
C PHE A 17 15.12 -2.21 12.92
N ASN A 18 15.11 -3.38 12.29
CA ASN A 18 16.28 -4.25 12.17
C ASN A 18 16.92 -4.07 10.79
N PHE A 19 18.16 -3.57 10.79
CA PHE A 19 18.94 -3.32 9.58
C PHE A 19 19.47 -4.61 8.93
N GLU A 20 19.78 -5.64 9.72
CA GLU A 20 20.30 -6.90 9.22
C GLU A 20 19.21 -7.76 8.59
N GLU A 21 18.03 -7.82 9.23
CA GLU A 21 16.89 -8.61 8.79
C GLU A 21 16.00 -7.89 7.75
N ASN A 22 16.30 -6.63 7.42
CA ASN A 22 15.47 -5.79 6.54
C ASN A 22 13.99 -5.75 7.02
N ARG A 23 13.80 -5.64 8.33
CA ARG A 23 12.49 -5.80 8.99
C ARG A 23 12.17 -4.57 9.82
N LEU A 24 11.08 -3.89 9.48
CA LEU A 24 10.61 -2.69 10.16
C LEU A 24 9.26 -3.00 10.80
N GLU A 25 9.20 -3.02 12.12
CA GLU A 25 7.97 -3.28 12.87
C GLU A 25 7.54 -2.06 13.67
N ILE A 26 6.25 -1.73 13.61
CA ILE A 26 5.59 -0.71 14.43
C ILE A 26 4.34 -1.33 15.04
N ALA A 27 4.21 -1.32 16.37
CA ALA A 27 3.13 -2.00 17.09
C ALA A 27 2.56 -1.17 18.25
N GLY A 28 1.26 -1.28 18.51
CA GLY A 28 0.59 -0.65 19.65
C GLY A 28 -0.16 0.64 19.31
N VAL A 29 -0.28 1.54 20.28
CA VAL A 29 -1.05 2.79 20.16
C VAL A 29 -0.14 3.92 19.71
N SER A 30 -0.53 4.65 18.66
CA SER A 30 0.21 5.79 18.16
C SER A 30 -0.59 7.10 18.20
N ILE A 31 -0.50 7.74 19.35
CA ILE A 31 -1.02 9.08 19.62
C ILE A 31 0.08 9.88 20.33
N PRO A 32 1.28 10.04 19.72
CA PRO A 32 2.33 10.82 20.33
C PRO A 32 1.85 12.27 20.55
N GLU A 33 2.18 12.85 21.70
CA GLU A 33 1.89 14.26 21.98
C GLU A 33 2.68 15.18 21.04
N ASP A 34 3.84 14.71 20.59
CA ASP A 34 4.74 15.38 19.66
C ASP A 34 5.13 14.40 18.55
N ALA A 35 4.31 14.33 17.51
CA ALA A 35 4.46 13.37 16.42
C ALA A 35 5.72 13.64 15.58
N ASP A 36 6.06 14.92 15.38
CA ASP A 36 7.28 15.33 14.68
C ASP A 36 8.52 14.74 15.36
N ASN A 37 8.69 14.99 16.67
CA ASN A 37 9.86 14.49 17.39
C ASN A 37 9.92 12.95 17.46
N PHE A 38 8.78 12.27 17.41
CA PHE A 38 8.72 10.81 17.42
C PHE A 38 9.07 10.20 16.05
N TYR A 39 8.47 10.70 14.98
CA TYR A 39 8.59 10.11 13.64
C TYR A 39 9.78 10.62 12.83
N TYR A 40 10.27 11.82 13.10
CA TYR A 40 11.45 12.38 12.42
C TYR A 40 12.67 11.44 12.45
N PRO A 41 13.13 10.92 13.62
CA PRO A 41 14.26 10.00 13.64
C PRO A 41 13.99 8.68 12.91
N LEU A 42 12.72 8.24 12.84
CA LEU A 42 12.33 7.04 12.09
C LEU A 42 12.41 7.27 10.58
N LEU A 43 11.96 8.44 10.12
CA LEU A 43 12.07 8.84 8.72
C LEU A 43 13.52 9.03 8.29
N GLU A 44 14.36 9.65 9.12
CA GLU A 44 15.80 9.77 8.85
C GLU A 44 16.49 8.40 8.77
N TRP A 45 16.10 7.46 9.64
CA TRP A 45 16.61 6.09 9.58
C TRP A 45 16.19 5.39 8.29
N VAL A 46 14.93 5.54 7.89
CA VAL A 46 14.42 4.99 6.63
C VAL A 46 15.21 5.56 5.46
N ASP A 47 15.45 6.87 5.41
CA ASP A 47 16.24 7.50 4.34
C ASP A 47 17.65 6.93 4.24
N GLY A 48 18.37 6.81 5.37
CA GLY A 48 19.70 6.17 5.39
C GLY A 48 19.67 4.68 5.03
N TYR A 49 18.57 3.98 5.34
CA TYR A 49 18.35 2.59 4.94
C TYR A 49 18.17 2.47 3.43
N LEU A 50 17.38 3.37 2.81
CA LEU A 50 17.17 3.43 1.36
C LEU A 50 18.48 3.55 0.60
N ASP A 51 19.45 4.33 1.10
CA ASP A 51 20.73 4.50 0.42
C ASP A 51 21.63 3.26 0.45
N GLN A 52 21.52 2.43 1.48
CA GLN A 52 22.37 1.26 1.69
C GLN A 52 21.76 -0.05 1.18
N LYS A 53 20.43 -0.16 1.16
CA LYS A 53 19.69 -1.42 0.92
C LYS A 53 18.79 -1.37 -0.32
N LYS A 54 19.18 -0.61 -1.36
CA LYS A 54 18.45 -0.52 -2.64
C LYS A 54 18.16 -1.92 -3.20
N ASN A 55 16.92 -2.13 -3.65
CA ASN A 55 16.43 -3.40 -4.20
C ASN A 55 16.48 -4.63 -3.26
N GLN A 56 16.66 -4.46 -1.94
CA GLN A 56 16.57 -5.58 -1.01
C GLN A 56 15.14 -5.83 -0.53
N ALA A 57 14.79 -7.12 -0.43
CA ALA A 57 13.54 -7.56 0.17
C ALA A 57 13.44 -7.05 1.62
N THR A 58 12.45 -6.19 1.86
CA THR A 58 12.18 -5.46 3.09
C THR A 58 10.74 -5.74 3.50
N THR A 59 10.55 -6.11 4.76
CA THR A 59 9.22 -6.39 5.32
C THR A 59 8.87 -5.31 6.34
N VAL A 60 7.77 -4.59 6.09
CA VAL A 60 7.20 -3.62 7.02
C VAL A 60 6.02 -4.27 7.71
N ILE A 61 5.94 -4.19 9.03
CA ILE A 61 4.93 -4.85 9.84
C ILE A 61 4.26 -3.80 10.70
N LEU A 62 2.98 -3.58 10.47
CA LEU A 62 2.17 -2.59 11.16
C LEU A 62 1.13 -3.34 12.00
N LYS A 63 1.26 -3.26 13.33
CA LYS A 63 0.34 -3.84 14.32
C LYS A 63 -0.25 -2.72 15.17
N LEU A 64 -0.91 -1.77 14.53
CA LEU A 64 -1.43 -0.59 15.22
C LEU A 64 -2.82 -0.90 15.78
N ILE A 65 -2.98 -0.63 17.07
CA ILE A 65 -4.27 -0.77 17.77
C ILE A 65 -5.13 0.47 17.54
N TYR A 66 -4.50 1.64 17.62
CA TYR A 66 -5.17 2.91 17.43
C TYR A 66 -4.14 3.97 17.06
N PHE A 67 -4.48 4.88 16.15
CA PHE A 67 -3.62 6.00 15.80
C PHE A 67 -4.41 7.24 15.43
N ASN A 68 -3.77 8.41 15.60
CA ASN A 68 -4.38 9.69 15.22
C ASN A 68 -4.06 10.09 13.77
N THR A 69 -4.74 11.13 13.28
CA THR A 69 -4.53 11.69 11.93
C THR A 69 -3.07 12.06 11.66
N ALA A 70 -2.36 12.62 12.65
CA ALA A 70 -0.95 12.96 12.49
C ALA A 70 -0.10 11.71 12.19
N THR A 71 -0.33 10.62 12.92
CA THR A 71 0.35 9.35 12.66
C THR A 71 0.07 8.83 11.25
N SER A 72 -1.18 8.93 10.76
CA SER A 72 -1.54 8.51 9.41
C SER A 72 -0.65 9.19 8.36
N ASP A 73 -0.43 10.51 8.50
CA ASP A 73 0.41 11.28 7.58
C ASP A 73 1.87 10.80 7.59
N TYR A 74 2.43 10.51 8.78
CA TYR A 74 3.80 9.97 8.87
C TYR A 74 3.91 8.55 8.33
N LEU A 75 2.93 7.68 8.56
CA LEU A 75 2.92 6.32 8.02
C LEU A 75 2.89 6.36 6.49
N VAL A 76 1.99 7.16 5.92
CA VAL A 76 1.91 7.38 4.46
C VAL A 76 3.23 7.91 3.93
N THR A 77 3.82 8.92 4.58
CA THR A 77 5.12 9.49 4.20
C THR A 77 6.24 8.45 4.24
N MET A 78 6.30 7.65 5.31
CA MET A 78 7.29 6.60 5.50
C MET A 78 7.15 5.50 4.43
N LEU A 79 5.93 5.03 4.17
CA LEU A 79 5.66 4.01 3.15
C LEU A 79 5.96 4.52 1.74
N LYS A 80 5.63 5.78 1.42
CA LYS A 80 6.02 6.44 0.16
C LYS A 80 7.53 6.52 0.01
N ASN A 81 8.26 6.85 1.07
CA ASN A 81 9.72 6.83 1.04
C ASN A 81 10.26 5.41 0.79
N LEU A 82 9.72 4.40 1.48
CA LEU A 82 10.10 3.00 1.28
C LEU A 82 9.79 2.50 -0.14
N LYS A 83 8.74 2.99 -0.79
CA LYS A 83 8.43 2.68 -2.19
C LYS A 83 9.57 3.07 -3.15
N LYS A 84 10.40 4.06 -2.80
CA LYS A 84 11.61 4.42 -3.57
C LYS A 84 12.64 3.28 -3.64
N LEU A 85 12.53 2.22 -2.83
CA LEU A 85 13.33 1.00 -2.98
C LEU A 85 13.07 0.26 -4.29
N GLN A 86 11.93 0.49 -4.94
CA GLN A 86 11.59 -0.12 -6.21
C GLN A 86 12.15 0.72 -7.37
N GLU A 87 12.99 0.12 -8.21
CA GLU A 87 13.46 0.77 -9.45
C GLU A 87 12.26 1.16 -10.34
N GLY A 88 12.18 2.45 -10.67
CA GLY A 88 11.11 3.01 -11.52
C GLY A 88 10.06 3.86 -10.81
N TYR A 89 10.20 4.16 -9.51
CA TYR A 89 9.36 5.15 -8.84
C TYR A 89 9.48 6.51 -9.55
N GLN A 90 8.43 6.91 -10.28
CA GLN A 90 8.23 8.29 -10.70
C GLN A 90 7.48 8.98 -9.57
N GLU A 91 8.01 10.09 -9.05
CA GLU A 91 7.26 10.95 -8.14
C GLU A 91 5.94 11.35 -8.82
N GLU A 92 4.84 10.78 -8.35
CA GLU A 92 3.53 11.36 -8.65
C GLU A 92 3.47 12.70 -7.91
N ASP A 93 3.53 13.77 -8.69
CA ASP A 93 3.45 15.15 -8.22
C ASP A 93 2.10 15.37 -7.50
N LEU A 94 2.11 15.12 -6.18
CA LEU A 94 0.97 15.28 -5.28
C LEU A 94 0.63 16.75 -4.99
N SER A 95 1.18 17.70 -5.75
CA SER A 95 0.84 19.12 -5.61
C SER A 95 -0.58 19.46 -6.13
N LYS A 96 -1.37 18.46 -6.55
CA LYS A 96 -2.70 18.64 -7.15
C LYS A 96 -3.88 18.04 -6.40
N GLU A 97 -3.67 17.25 -5.34
CA GLU A 97 -4.78 16.81 -4.48
C GLU A 97 -4.85 17.71 -3.24
N GLU A 98 -5.28 18.95 -3.46
CA GLU A 98 -5.91 19.70 -2.37
C GLU A 98 -7.09 18.86 -1.87
N MET A 99 -6.96 18.29 -0.67
CA MET A 99 -8.09 17.69 0.03
C MET A 99 -9.26 18.69 -0.02
N PRO A 100 -10.47 18.29 -0.45
CA PRO A 100 -11.61 19.19 -0.40
C PRO A 100 -11.85 19.54 1.07
N ILE A 101 -11.43 20.74 1.45
CA ILE A 101 -11.92 21.42 2.64
C ILE A 101 -13.45 21.38 2.55
N ALA A 102 -14.07 20.60 3.44
CA ALA A 102 -15.51 20.51 3.52
C ALA A 102 -16.09 21.94 3.54
N PRO A 103 -17.00 22.29 2.61
CA PRO A 103 -17.53 23.64 2.57
C PRO A 103 -18.34 23.86 3.85
N SER A 104 -17.79 24.67 4.76
CA SER A 104 -18.55 25.28 5.83
C SER A 104 -19.70 26.06 5.20
N GLU A 105 -20.92 25.63 5.50
CA GLU A 105 -22.17 26.18 4.97
C GLU A 105 -22.22 27.71 5.07
N ASN A 106 -22.45 28.37 3.94
CA ASN A 106 -23.29 29.57 3.86
C ASN A 106 -23.55 29.96 2.39
N GLY A 107 -24.83 30.00 2.02
CA GLY A 107 -25.32 31.00 1.07
C GLY A 107 -25.68 30.55 -0.34
N PHE A 108 -26.94 30.11 -0.51
CA PHE A 108 -27.91 30.70 -1.44
C PHE A 108 -27.69 30.62 -2.97
N HIS A 109 -28.60 29.84 -3.60
CA HIS A 109 -29.32 30.07 -4.88
C HIS A 109 -28.54 30.65 -6.09
N ASP A 110 -28.45 29.88 -7.18
CA ASP A 110 -29.40 30.06 -8.29
C ASP A 110 -29.31 28.88 -9.28
N LEU A 111 -30.47 28.31 -9.58
CA LEU A 111 -30.70 27.33 -10.63
C LEU A 111 -30.88 28.10 -11.94
N ASP A 112 -30.08 27.84 -12.99
CA ASP A 112 -30.54 27.66 -14.37
C ASP A 112 -29.35 27.44 -15.33
N ARG A 113 -29.20 26.22 -15.87
CA ARG A 113 -29.01 25.95 -17.32
C ARG A 113 -28.75 24.45 -17.60
N PRO A 114 -29.43 23.85 -18.59
CA PRO A 114 -29.37 22.42 -18.86
C PRO A 114 -28.14 22.02 -19.69
N ALA A 115 -27.50 20.90 -19.33
CA ALA A 115 -26.47 20.25 -20.13
C ALA A 115 -27.11 19.29 -21.15
N GLU A 116 -26.67 19.44 -22.40
CA GLU A 116 -27.05 18.63 -23.56
C GLU A 116 -26.53 17.19 -23.43
N ILE A 117 -27.39 16.23 -23.80
CA ILE A 117 -27.12 14.80 -23.84
C ILE A 117 -26.70 14.48 -25.29
N ASN A 118 -25.52 13.92 -25.50
CA ASN A 118 -25.16 13.33 -26.80
C ASN A 118 -24.91 11.82 -26.64
N PRO A 119 -25.85 10.96 -27.06
CA PRO A 119 -25.68 9.51 -27.14
C PRO A 119 -25.15 9.12 -28.54
N GLU A 120 -24.23 8.16 -28.63
CA GLU A 120 -24.10 7.16 -29.71
C GLU A 120 -22.67 6.61 -29.76
N LEU A 121 -22.51 5.31 -29.52
CA LEU A 121 -21.92 4.36 -30.48
C LEU A 121 -21.80 2.97 -29.81
N SER A 122 -22.87 2.20 -29.94
CA SER A 122 -22.88 0.75 -29.79
C SER A 122 -23.49 0.19 -31.06
N ALA A 123 -22.68 -0.35 -31.98
CA ALA A 123 -23.17 -1.26 -33.02
C ALA A 123 -21.99 -2.01 -33.68
N VAL A 124 -21.85 -3.30 -33.39
CA VAL A 124 -22.08 -4.45 -34.30
C VAL A 124 -21.03 -4.68 -35.40
N ILE A 125 -20.28 -5.77 -35.27
CA ILE A 125 -19.87 -6.57 -36.44
C ILE A 125 -20.06 -8.05 -36.08
N ALA A 126 -21.03 -8.67 -36.75
CA ALA A 126 -21.31 -10.09 -36.72
C ALA A 126 -20.59 -10.81 -37.88
N GLN A 127 -20.21 -12.08 -37.68
CA GLN A 127 -20.53 -13.27 -38.52
C GLN A 127 -19.46 -14.40 -38.45
N GLN A 128 -19.79 -15.50 -37.74
CA GLN A 128 -19.96 -16.91 -38.21
C GLN A 128 -18.99 -17.48 -39.28
N THR A 129 -18.06 -18.41 -38.95
CA THR A 129 -18.04 -19.94 -38.92
C THR A 129 -17.26 -20.56 -40.12
N PRO A 130 -16.88 -21.87 -40.17
CA PRO A 130 -16.57 -22.92 -39.16
C PRO A 130 -15.25 -23.73 -39.45
N MET A 131 -15.07 -24.85 -38.71
CA MET A 131 -13.97 -25.84 -38.60
C MET A 131 -13.54 -26.60 -39.89
N PRO A 132 -12.46 -27.42 -39.83
CA PRO A 132 -12.70 -28.88 -39.70
C PRO A 132 -11.76 -29.64 -38.73
N GLU A 133 -12.25 -30.83 -38.35
CA GLU A 133 -11.68 -31.87 -37.48
C GLU A 133 -10.54 -32.70 -38.08
N ASP A 134 -9.93 -33.46 -37.15
CA ASP A 134 -9.29 -34.78 -37.29
C ASP A 134 -7.78 -34.83 -37.54
N THR A 135 -7.02 -35.27 -36.53
CA THR A 135 -6.30 -36.57 -36.57
C THR A 135 -5.73 -36.91 -35.18
N LYS A 136 -6.16 -38.07 -34.65
CA LYS A 136 -5.63 -38.78 -33.46
C LYS A 136 -4.22 -39.33 -33.78
N ALA A 137 -3.20 -39.31 -32.91
CA ALA A 137 -2.94 -40.24 -31.80
C ALA A 137 -1.44 -40.09 -31.35
N PRO A 138 -0.96 -40.87 -30.35
CA PRO A 138 -0.26 -40.39 -29.15
C PRO A 138 1.28 -40.35 -29.26
N ASN A 139 1.96 -39.67 -28.34
CA ASN A 139 3.24 -40.13 -27.77
C ASN A 139 3.52 -39.42 -26.44
N GLN A 140 3.85 -40.24 -25.45
CA GLN A 140 4.46 -39.86 -24.19
C GLN A 140 5.97 -39.69 -24.43
N ASP A 141 6.50 -38.53 -24.09
CA ASP A 141 7.92 -38.24 -23.77
C ASP A 141 7.82 -36.91 -22.98
N GLU A 142 7.74 -36.96 -21.67
CA GLU A 142 8.89 -36.77 -20.77
C GLU A 142 9.79 -35.58 -21.16
N ASN A 143 9.68 -34.54 -20.32
CA ASN A 143 10.61 -33.44 -20.09
C ASN A 143 10.67 -32.25 -21.06
N ALA A 144 10.65 -31.08 -20.41
CA ALA A 144 11.09 -29.76 -20.85
C ALA A 144 10.08 -28.90 -21.62
N GLU A 145 9.02 -28.49 -20.95
CA GLU A 145 8.47 -27.15 -21.14
C GLU A 145 8.54 -26.41 -19.81
N GLU A 146 9.69 -25.74 -19.65
CA GLU A 146 9.92 -24.68 -18.67
C GLU A 146 8.95 -23.54 -19.04
N GLU A 147 7.68 -23.72 -18.70
CA GLU A 147 6.67 -22.68 -18.80
C GLU A 147 7.16 -21.50 -17.98
N GLY A 148 7.32 -20.37 -18.67
CA GLY A 148 7.80 -19.13 -18.11
C GLY A 148 7.14 -18.84 -16.79
N ARG A 149 7.87 -19.12 -15.69
CA ARG A 149 7.73 -18.31 -14.50
C ARG A 149 8.09 -16.92 -14.96
N ILE A 150 7.07 -16.13 -15.28
CA ILE A 150 7.11 -14.72 -15.00
C ILE A 150 7.42 -14.68 -13.50
N VAL A 151 8.70 -14.56 -13.17
CA VAL A 151 9.09 -14.07 -11.85
C VAL A 151 8.54 -12.66 -11.89
N LEU A 152 7.28 -12.52 -11.44
CA LEU A 152 6.70 -11.22 -11.14
C LEU A 152 7.80 -10.46 -10.41
N PRO A 153 8.07 -9.19 -10.73
CA PRO A 153 9.02 -8.41 -9.95
C PRO A 153 8.62 -8.63 -8.50
N THR A 154 9.47 -9.35 -7.78
CA THR A 154 9.23 -9.67 -6.39
C THR A 154 9.39 -8.33 -5.76
N HIS A 155 8.26 -7.66 -5.50
CA HIS A 155 8.26 -6.33 -4.94
C HIS A 155 9.23 -6.37 -3.77
N PRO A 156 10.33 -5.60 -3.81
CA PRO A 156 11.35 -5.67 -2.77
C PRO A 156 10.77 -5.15 -1.45
N LEU A 157 9.55 -4.64 -1.45
CA LEU A 157 8.86 -4.16 -0.28
C LEU A 157 7.52 -4.87 -0.14
N ARG A 158 7.25 -5.39 1.05
CA ARG A 158 5.94 -5.92 1.44
C ARG A 158 5.52 -5.32 2.77
N VAL A 159 4.25 -4.93 2.85
CA VAL A 159 3.63 -4.40 4.07
C VAL A 159 2.72 -5.48 4.65
N GLU A 160 2.90 -5.83 5.91
CA GLU A 160 1.97 -6.64 6.69
C GLU A 160 1.14 -5.72 7.57
N TRP A 161 -0.17 -5.71 7.33
CA TRP A 161 -1.13 -4.95 8.11
C TRP A 161 -1.86 -5.89 9.05
N HIS A 162 -1.52 -5.84 10.33
CA HIS A 162 -2.16 -6.63 11.38
C HIS A 162 -3.21 -5.76 12.07
N TYR A 163 -4.43 -6.27 12.12
CA TYR A 163 -5.59 -5.57 12.69
C TYR A 163 -6.46 -6.58 13.44
N GLU A 164 -7.23 -6.13 14.42
CA GLU A 164 -8.14 -6.99 15.17
C GLU A 164 -9.34 -7.37 14.30
N GLU A 165 -9.77 -8.64 14.33
CA GLU A 165 -10.89 -9.14 13.50
C GLU A 165 -12.20 -8.39 13.74
N GLU A 166 -12.38 -7.86 14.94
CA GLU A 166 -13.56 -7.10 15.36
C GLU A 166 -13.45 -5.60 14.99
N ASP A 167 -12.28 -5.13 14.57
CA ASP A 167 -12.02 -3.73 14.21
C ASP A 167 -12.08 -3.54 12.68
N GLU A 168 -13.29 -3.28 12.18
CA GLU A 168 -13.53 -3.01 10.76
C GLU A 168 -12.89 -1.68 10.29
N ASP A 169 -12.86 -0.67 11.15
CA ASP A 169 -12.26 0.64 10.85
C ASP A 169 -10.75 0.52 10.55
N MET A 170 -10.03 -0.32 11.30
CA MET A 170 -8.61 -0.60 11.05
C MET A 170 -8.40 -1.36 9.74
N ARG A 171 -9.30 -2.27 9.37
CA ARG A 171 -9.26 -2.96 8.07
C ARG A 171 -9.48 -1.99 6.91
N GLU A 172 -10.50 -1.13 7.03
CA GLU A 172 -10.81 -0.12 6.01
C GLU A 172 -9.66 0.87 5.83
N THR A 173 -9.04 1.32 6.92
CA THR A 173 -7.89 2.22 6.87
C THR A 173 -6.69 1.56 6.20
N GLY A 174 -6.40 0.30 6.51
CA GLY A 174 -5.32 -0.43 5.83
C GLY A 174 -5.59 -0.59 4.32
N THR A 175 -6.85 -0.82 3.93
CA THR A 175 -7.27 -0.88 2.51
C THR A 175 -7.09 0.48 1.82
N HIS A 176 -7.39 1.57 2.52
CA HIS A 176 -7.16 2.92 2.03
C HIS A 176 -5.67 3.18 1.77
N PHE A 177 -4.78 2.77 2.68
CA PHE A 177 -3.34 2.90 2.49
C PHE A 177 -2.83 2.05 1.32
N GLU A 178 -3.30 0.81 1.17
CA GLU A 178 -2.94 -0.02 0.01
C GLU A 178 -3.27 0.71 -1.31
N SER A 179 -4.48 1.27 -1.41
CA SER A 179 -4.93 1.99 -2.61
C SER A 179 -4.11 3.25 -2.94
N ILE A 180 -3.59 3.95 -1.93
CA ILE A 180 -2.80 5.18 -2.14
C ILE A 180 -1.34 4.85 -2.47
N ILE A 181 -0.80 3.82 -1.82
CA ILE A 181 0.64 3.56 -1.86
C ILE A 181 1.01 2.63 -3.03
N ASP A 182 0.08 1.82 -3.54
CA ASP A 182 0.30 0.84 -4.62
C ASP A 182 1.52 -0.05 -4.29
N LEU A 183 1.46 -0.67 -3.12
CA LEU A 183 2.42 -1.65 -2.61
C LEU A 183 1.68 -2.94 -2.24
N PRO A 184 2.36 -4.09 -2.21
CA PRO A 184 1.72 -5.33 -1.79
C PRO A 184 1.48 -5.31 -0.28
N PHE A 185 0.22 -5.12 0.10
CA PHE A 185 -0.24 -5.27 1.47
C PHE A 185 -0.67 -6.70 1.72
N VAL A 186 -0.38 -7.20 2.91
CA VAL A 186 -0.93 -8.47 3.41
C VAL A 186 -1.63 -8.19 4.72
N PHE A 187 -2.94 -8.28 4.64
CA PHE A 187 -3.87 -8.15 5.74
C PHE A 187 -3.85 -9.40 6.61
N LYS A 188 -3.60 -9.21 7.91
CA LYS A 188 -3.55 -10.24 8.95
C LYS A 188 -4.56 -9.87 10.03
N ALA A 189 -5.74 -10.46 9.93
CA ALA A 189 -6.73 -10.33 10.99
C ALA A 189 -6.30 -11.22 12.17
N VAL A 190 -6.27 -10.65 13.38
CA VAL A 190 -5.89 -11.34 14.62
C VAL A 190 -6.99 -11.18 15.68
N GLU A 191 -7.07 -12.11 16.63
CA GLU A 191 -8.06 -12.03 17.72
C GLU A 191 -7.71 -10.91 18.72
N GLU A 192 -6.41 -10.65 18.96
CA GLU A 192 -5.92 -9.61 19.86
C GLU A 192 -4.50 -9.18 19.41
N ILE A 193 -4.21 -7.87 19.43
CA ILE A 193 -2.87 -7.34 19.15
C ILE A 193 -2.06 -7.24 20.45
N ASP A 194 -0.91 -7.92 20.51
CA ASP A 194 -0.05 -8.01 21.70
C ASP A 194 0.67 -6.70 22.11
#